data_AF-A0A444J983-F1
#
_entry.id   AF-A0A444J983-F1
#
_cell.length_a   1.000
_cell.length_b   1.000
_cell.length_c   1.000
_cell.angle_alpha   90.00
_cell.angle_beta   90.00
_cell.angle_gamma   90.00
#
_symmetry.space_group_name_H-M   'P 1'
#
loop_
_entity.id
_entity.type
_entity.pdbx_description
1 polymer ?
#
loop_
_entity_poly.entity_id
_entity_poly.type
_entity_poly.pdbx_seq_one_letter_code
_entity_poly.pdbx_strand_id
1 'polypeptide(L)'
;FSNMIEAGEIGGILDTILSRLADFKEKSMALQKKIKGAMTYPVICLFIAILILAVILIFVIPVFEEMFASMGGALPAPTQFVVDASAFAQSNGFYMVAAAFAASFLFKKFYATEKGKLKVDGMLLHAPVAGVLIRKVAVAKFTRTLSTMLESGVPILDALQVVAKTAGNKVIEQAVFHVADSIAEGRPIAEPLEESGVFPNMVVQMINVGESVGALDAMLEKIADFYDEEVDQAVENLTAMIEPFMMVFLGGTIGGLVVAMYLPIFTMADAI
;
A
#
# COMPACT_ATOMS: atom_id res chain seq x y z
N PHE A 1 8.00 -23.05 7.88
CA PHE A 1 8.63 -23.94 6.89
C PHE A 1 9.32 -25.12 7.56
N SER A 2 10.00 -24.95 8.70
CA SER A 2 10.62 -26.06 9.44
C SER A 2 9.66 -27.21 9.75
N ASN A 3 8.45 -26.91 10.23
CA ASN A 3 7.45 -27.96 10.53
C ASN A 3 6.96 -28.71 9.29
N MET A 4 6.93 -28.09 8.09
CA MET A 4 6.58 -28.78 6.84
C MET A 4 7.72 -29.70 6.38
N ILE A 5 8.97 -29.25 6.54
CA ILE A 5 10.15 -30.04 6.18
C ILE A 5 10.27 -31.26 7.12
N GLU A 6 10.04 -31.06 8.42
CA GLU A 6 10.02 -32.11 9.44
C GLU A 6 8.90 -33.14 9.16
N ALA A 7 7.69 -32.69 8.81
CA ALA A 7 6.61 -33.58 8.39
C ALA A 7 6.93 -34.36 7.10
N GLY A 8 7.58 -33.71 6.13
CA GLY A 8 8.03 -34.34 4.89
C GLY A 8 9.14 -35.37 5.09
N GLU A 9 10.05 -35.13 6.04
CA GLU A 9 11.13 -36.05 6.42
C GLU A 9 10.60 -37.28 7.15
N ILE A 10 9.71 -37.10 8.13
CA ILE A 10 9.07 -38.21 8.86
C ILE A 10 8.17 -39.03 7.94
N GLY A 11 7.46 -38.38 7.01
CA GLY A 11 6.54 -39.02 6.06
C GLY A 11 7.19 -39.63 4.83
N GLY A 12 8.51 -39.47 4.63
CA GLY A 12 9.22 -39.97 3.45
C GLY A 12 8.79 -39.32 2.11
N ILE A 13 8.12 -38.17 2.17
CA ILE A 13 7.58 -37.41 1.01
C ILE A 13 8.26 -36.04 0.85
N LEU A 14 9.52 -35.96 1.28
CA LEU A 14 10.28 -34.72 1.31
C LEU A 14 10.39 -34.08 -0.07
N ASP A 15 10.52 -34.87 -1.13
CA ASP A 15 10.56 -34.41 -2.52
C ASP A 15 9.30 -33.60 -2.90
N THR A 16 8.13 -34.13 -2.55
CA THR A 16 6.82 -33.55 -2.84
C THR A 16 6.62 -32.27 -2.04
N ILE A 17 6.99 -32.27 -0.75
CA ILE A 17 6.92 -31.08 0.10
C ILE A 17 7.87 -29.98 -0.41
N LEU A 18 9.09 -30.34 -0.81
CA LEU A 18 10.04 -29.39 -1.36
C LEU A 18 9.56 -28.81 -2.70
N SER A 19 8.95 -29.62 -3.57
CA SER A 19 8.32 -29.13 -4.81
C SER A 19 7.21 -28.14 -4.52
N ARG A 20 6.27 -28.48 -3.63
CA ARG A 20 5.17 -27.57 -3.24
C ARG A 20 5.66 -26.28 -2.61
N LEU A 21 6.73 -26.36 -1.81
CA LEU A 21 7.36 -25.19 -1.21
C LEU A 21 8.06 -24.33 -2.27
N ALA A 22 8.69 -24.93 -3.27
CA ALA A 22 9.26 -24.22 -4.41
C ALA A 22 8.18 -23.49 -5.21
N ASP A 23 7.09 -24.18 -5.56
CA ASP A 23 5.94 -23.58 -6.27
C ASP A 23 5.33 -22.42 -5.48
N PHE A 24 5.16 -22.59 -4.17
CA PHE A 24 4.70 -21.54 -3.28
C PHE A 24 5.64 -20.32 -3.27
N LYS A 25 6.96 -20.56 -3.16
CA LYS A 25 7.96 -19.50 -3.16
C LYS A 25 7.94 -18.75 -4.49
N GLU A 26 7.86 -19.45 -5.61
CA GLU A 26 7.79 -18.85 -6.94
C GLU A 26 6.54 -17.97 -7.09
N LYS A 27 5.36 -18.51 -6.76
CA LYS A 27 4.09 -17.74 -6.80
C LYS A 27 4.12 -16.53 -5.86
N SER A 28 4.61 -16.70 -4.63
CA SER A 28 4.73 -15.60 -3.66
C SER A 28 5.70 -14.50 -4.12
N MET A 29 6.84 -14.89 -4.70
CA MET A 29 7.80 -13.95 -5.28
C MET A 29 7.22 -13.24 -6.50
N ALA A 30 6.48 -13.94 -7.36
CA ALA A 30 5.80 -13.34 -8.50
C ALA A 30 4.81 -12.25 -8.04
N LEU A 31 3.96 -12.55 -7.06
CA LEU A 31 3.03 -11.58 -6.47
C LEU A 31 3.77 -10.36 -5.90
N GLN A 32 4.83 -10.56 -5.12
CA GLN A 32 5.62 -9.45 -4.58
C GLN A 32 6.31 -8.61 -5.68
N LYS A 33 6.82 -9.27 -6.72
CA LYS A 33 7.48 -8.61 -7.84
C LYS A 33 6.48 -7.75 -8.62
N LYS A 34 5.26 -8.23 -8.83
CA LYS A 34 4.18 -7.46 -9.47
C LYS A 34 3.84 -6.20 -8.65
N ILE A 35 3.62 -6.35 -7.34
CA ILE A 35 3.33 -5.22 -6.44
C ILE A 35 4.47 -4.18 -6.45
N LYS A 36 5.73 -4.63 -6.33
CA LYS A 36 6.90 -3.73 -6.35
C LYS A 36 7.10 -3.07 -7.71
N GLY A 37 6.89 -3.81 -8.79
CA GLY A 37 7.03 -3.32 -10.16
C GLY A 37 6.11 -2.14 -10.42
N ALA A 38 4.83 -2.28 -10.08
CA ALA A 38 3.84 -1.22 -10.30
C ALA A 38 4.09 0.04 -9.45
N MET A 39 4.64 -0.09 -8.25
CA MET A 39 4.99 1.05 -7.40
C MET A 39 6.20 1.86 -7.89
N THR A 40 6.98 1.33 -8.85
CA THR A 40 8.19 1.99 -9.34
C THR A 40 7.87 3.29 -10.07
N TYR A 41 6.86 3.28 -10.94
CA TYR A 41 6.47 4.45 -11.73
C TYR A 41 5.98 5.63 -10.87
N PRO A 42 5.01 5.45 -9.94
CA PRO A 42 4.58 6.50 -9.03
C PRO A 42 5.69 7.14 -8.21
N VAL A 43 6.62 6.33 -7.68
CA VAL A 43 7.72 6.82 -6.85
C VAL A 43 8.66 7.71 -7.65
N ILE A 44 9.00 7.32 -8.88
CA ILE A 44 9.85 8.11 -9.77
C ILE A 44 9.15 9.44 -10.13
N CYS A 45 7.88 9.40 -10.53
CA CYS A 45 7.13 10.61 -10.89
C CYS A 45 7.00 11.58 -9.72
N LEU A 46 6.68 11.08 -8.52
CA LEU A 46 6.59 11.91 -7.31
C LEU A 46 7.95 12.54 -6.97
N PHE A 47 9.03 11.78 -7.07
CA PHE A 47 10.38 12.27 -6.84
C PHE A 47 10.74 13.41 -7.80
N ILE A 48 10.50 13.24 -9.11
CA ILE A 48 10.75 14.27 -10.12
C ILE A 48 9.89 15.51 -9.87
N ALA A 49 8.61 15.35 -9.52
CA ALA A 49 7.71 16.46 -9.21
C ALA A 49 8.20 17.30 -8.03
N ILE A 50 8.60 16.65 -6.93
CA ILE A 50 9.15 17.33 -5.75
C ILE A 50 10.46 18.04 -6.10
N LEU A 51 11.32 17.42 -6.91
CA LEU A 51 12.59 18.01 -7.35
C LEU A 51 12.35 19.28 -8.17
N ILE A 52 11.45 19.25 -9.16
CA ILE A 52 11.11 20.41 -9.98
C ILE A 52 10.56 21.54 -9.09
N LEU A 53 9.63 21.22 -8.19
CA LEU A 53 9.06 22.20 -7.27
C LEU A 53 10.12 22.84 -6.38
N ALA A 54 11.04 22.04 -5.84
CA ALA A 54 12.15 22.53 -5.02
C ALA A 54 13.08 23.47 -5.80
N VAL A 55 13.42 23.13 -7.05
CA VAL A 55 14.26 23.98 -7.91
C VAL A 55 13.58 25.33 -8.18
N ILE A 56 12.28 25.32 -8.50
CA ILE A 56 11.53 26.56 -8.76
C ILE A 56 11.49 27.45 -7.51
N LEU A 57 11.13 26.88 -6.35
CA LEU A 57 11.06 27.65 -5.11
C LEU A 57 12.44 28.17 -4.66
N ILE A 58 13.50 27.36 -4.74
CA ILE A 58 14.82 27.74 -4.21
C ILE A 58 15.58 28.70 -5.14
N PHE A 59 15.44 28.56 -6.45
CA PHE A 59 16.24 29.32 -7.41
C PHE A 59 15.45 30.34 -8.22
N VAL A 60 14.23 30.00 -8.65
CA VAL A 60 13.49 30.85 -9.60
C VAL A 60 12.74 31.95 -8.87
N ILE A 61 11.97 31.60 -7.83
CA ILE A 61 11.18 32.58 -7.06
C ILE A 61 12.00 33.73 -6.46
N PRO A 62 13.16 33.52 -5.80
CA PRO A 62 13.93 34.65 -5.24
C PRO A 62 14.43 35.63 -6.31
N VAL A 63 14.77 35.16 -7.51
CA VAL A 63 15.17 36.05 -8.61
C VAL A 63 14.02 37.00 -8.99
N PHE A 64 12.79 36.50 -8.97
CA PHE A 64 11.61 37.34 -9.20
C PHE A 64 11.31 38.26 -8.03
N GLU A 65 11.49 37.80 -6.79
CA GLU A 65 11.33 38.63 -5.59
C GLU A 65 12.27 39.84 -5.61
N GLU A 66 13.57 39.63 -5.88
CA GLU A 66 14.56 40.71 -6.00
C GLU A 66 14.21 41.69 -7.12
N MET A 67 13.75 41.18 -8.27
CA MET A 67 13.28 42.00 -9.39
C MET A 67 12.12 42.90 -8.96
N PHE A 68 11.11 42.37 -8.28
CA PHE A 68 9.94 43.17 -7.85
C PHE A 68 10.24 44.11 -6.68
N ALA A 69 11.12 43.70 -5.75
CA ALA A 69 11.57 44.56 -4.65
C ALA A 69 12.25 45.84 -5.17
N SER A 70 12.97 45.74 -6.30
CA SER A 70 13.60 46.90 -6.95
C SER A 70 12.62 47.88 -7.59
N MET A 71 11.36 47.47 -7.80
CA MET A 71 10.32 48.25 -8.50
C MET A 71 9.31 48.92 -7.56
N GLY A 72 9.43 48.72 -6.23
CA GLY A 72 8.80 49.59 -5.22
C GLY A 72 7.33 49.33 -4.88
N GLY A 73 6.79 48.14 -5.16
CA GLY A 73 5.41 47.76 -4.84
C GLY A 73 5.30 46.61 -3.83
N ALA A 74 4.20 46.57 -3.07
CA ALA A 74 3.85 45.40 -2.26
C ALA A 74 3.37 44.27 -3.17
N LEU A 75 3.86 43.05 -2.95
CA LEU A 75 3.45 41.89 -3.73
C LEU A 75 1.98 41.54 -3.45
N PRO A 76 1.18 41.19 -4.48
CA PRO A 76 -0.15 40.64 -4.30
C PRO A 76 -0.16 39.36 -3.43
N ALA A 77 -1.26 39.11 -2.73
CA ALA A 77 -1.35 38.00 -1.76
C ALA A 77 -0.98 36.61 -2.30
N PRO A 78 -1.38 36.19 -3.53
CA PRO A 78 -0.97 34.90 -4.08
C PRO A 78 0.54 34.81 -4.33
N THR A 79 1.16 35.92 -4.74
CA THR A 79 2.60 36.02 -4.95
C THR A 79 3.36 36.00 -3.64
N GLN A 80 2.86 36.72 -2.64
CA GLN A 80 3.47 36.75 -1.30
C GLN A 80 3.51 35.36 -0.68
N PHE A 81 2.44 34.55 -0.79
CA PHE A 81 2.44 33.17 -0.30
C PHE A 81 3.55 32.31 -0.93
N VAL A 82 3.78 32.45 -2.23
CA VAL A 82 4.82 31.70 -2.95
C VAL A 82 6.22 32.16 -2.54
N VAL A 83 6.40 33.47 -2.34
CA VAL A 83 7.65 34.05 -1.82
C VAL A 83 7.92 33.58 -0.40
N ASP A 84 6.92 33.58 0.48
CA ASP A 84 7.06 33.09 1.86
C ASP A 84 7.41 31.59 1.89
N ALA A 85 6.77 30.78 1.02
CA ALA A 85 7.08 29.37 0.86
C ALA A 85 8.51 29.13 0.35
N SER A 86 8.96 29.98 -0.59
CA SER A 86 10.34 30.00 -1.10
C SER A 86 11.35 30.36 -0.01
N ALA A 87 11.10 31.44 0.74
CA ALA A 87 11.95 31.90 1.85
C ALA A 87 12.05 30.82 2.94
N PHE A 88 10.92 30.15 3.25
CA PHE A 88 10.91 29.00 4.15
C PHE A 88 11.74 27.83 3.60
N ALA A 89 11.60 27.48 2.33
CA ALA A 89 12.35 26.41 1.69
C ALA A 89 13.87 26.68 1.63
N GLN A 90 14.28 27.92 1.38
CA GLN A 90 15.68 28.33 1.34
C GLN A 90 16.33 28.35 2.73
N SER A 91 15.66 28.99 3.71
CA SER A 91 16.19 29.15 5.06
C SER A 91 16.13 27.85 5.90
N ASN A 92 15.11 27.02 5.66
CA ASN A 92 14.85 25.81 6.44
C ASN A 92 15.02 24.52 5.64
N GLY A 93 15.62 24.55 4.45
CA GLY A 93 15.77 23.35 3.61
C GLY A 93 16.42 22.16 4.34
N PHE A 94 17.50 22.41 5.10
CA PHE A 94 18.13 21.38 5.93
C PHE A 94 17.19 20.87 7.04
N TYR A 95 16.48 21.78 7.72
CA TYR A 95 15.49 21.42 8.74
C TYR A 95 14.30 20.66 8.17
N MET A 96 13.86 20.94 6.94
CA MET A 96 12.79 20.19 6.26
C MET A 96 13.22 18.76 5.95
N VAL A 97 14.43 18.56 5.44
CA VAL A 97 14.99 17.22 5.20
C VAL A 97 15.18 16.47 6.53
N ALA A 98 15.72 17.14 7.55
CA ALA A 98 15.87 16.58 8.88
C ALA A 98 14.50 16.24 9.52
N ALA A 99 13.50 17.09 9.36
CA ALA A 99 12.13 16.86 9.84
C ALA A 99 11.46 15.71 9.09
N ALA A 100 11.65 15.59 7.77
CA ALA A 100 11.15 14.46 6.99
C ALA A 100 11.80 13.14 7.43
N PHE A 101 13.11 13.15 7.68
CA PHE A 101 13.82 11.99 8.23
C PHE A 101 13.34 11.64 9.65
N ALA A 102 13.21 12.64 10.53
CA ALA A 102 12.73 12.46 11.90
C ALA A 102 11.28 11.96 11.92
N ALA A 103 10.40 12.52 11.09
CA ALA A 103 9.02 12.08 10.91
C ALA A 103 8.97 10.64 10.39
N SER A 104 9.79 10.30 9.38
CA SER A 104 9.90 8.93 8.88
C SER A 104 10.38 7.96 9.97
N PHE A 105 11.38 8.35 10.77
CA PHE A 105 11.90 7.54 11.87
C PHE A 105 10.86 7.36 12.99
N LEU A 106 10.19 8.44 13.42
CA LEU A 106 9.12 8.39 14.41
C LEU A 106 7.94 7.56 13.93
N PHE A 107 7.55 7.70 12.65
CA PHE A 107 6.51 6.90 12.04
C PHE A 107 6.90 5.41 12.00
N LYS A 108 8.14 5.07 11.60
CA LYS A 108 8.64 3.70 11.64
C LYS A 108 8.63 3.13 13.07
N LYS A 109 9.06 3.92 14.06
CA LYS A 109 9.06 3.52 15.47
C LYS A 109 7.64 3.33 16.00
N PHE A 110 6.70 4.19 15.61
CA PHE A 110 5.29 4.05 15.94
C PHE A 110 4.67 2.80 15.29
N TYR A 111 4.94 2.58 14.00
CA TYR A 111 4.47 1.41 13.25
C TYR A 111 5.05 0.10 13.76
N ALA A 112 6.24 0.12 14.36
CA ALA A 112 6.83 -1.05 15.01
C ALA A 112 6.10 -1.46 16.31
N THR A 113 5.26 -0.59 16.88
CA THR A 113 4.44 -0.96 18.05
C THR A 113 3.17 -1.69 17.63
N GLU A 114 2.71 -2.67 18.41
CA GLU A 114 1.47 -3.44 18.16
C GLU A 114 0.24 -2.53 17.95
N LYS A 115 0.07 -1.53 18.84
CA LYS A 115 -1.03 -0.56 18.75
C LYS A 115 -0.92 0.34 17.51
N GLY A 116 0.29 0.77 17.17
CA GLY A 116 0.54 1.61 16.00
C GLY A 116 0.26 0.86 14.71
N LYS A 117 0.74 -0.38 14.62
CA LYS A 117 0.47 -1.28 13.48
C LYS A 117 -1.03 -1.49 13.29
N LEU A 118 -1.77 -1.85 14.34
CA LEU A 118 -3.23 -2.02 14.28
C LEU A 118 -3.97 -0.77 13.79
N LYS A 119 -3.62 0.40 14.33
CA LYS A 119 -4.30 1.66 13.98
C LYS A 119 -4.02 2.09 12.55
N VAL A 120 -2.76 1.99 12.12
CA VAL A 120 -2.33 2.34 10.75
C VAL A 120 -2.91 1.34 9.75
N ASP A 121 -2.77 0.05 10.01
CA ASP A 121 -3.28 -1.01 9.12
C ASP A 121 -4.82 -0.96 9.02
N GLY A 122 -5.51 -0.65 10.11
CA GLY A 122 -6.96 -0.42 10.13
C GLY A 122 -7.36 0.82 9.34
N MET A 123 -6.64 1.93 9.48
CA MET A 123 -6.91 3.15 8.71
C MET A 123 -6.68 2.92 7.20
N LEU A 124 -5.61 2.22 6.83
CA LEU A 124 -5.30 1.87 5.45
C LEU A 124 -6.37 0.97 4.81
N LEU A 125 -7.00 0.07 5.58
CA LEU A 125 -8.11 -0.75 5.11
C LEU A 125 -9.37 0.07 4.78
N HIS A 126 -9.56 1.25 5.38
CA HIS A 126 -10.70 2.13 5.08
C HIS A 126 -10.43 3.10 3.93
N ALA A 127 -9.19 3.18 3.45
CA ALA A 127 -8.87 4.04 2.31
C ALA A 127 -9.54 3.50 1.03
N PRO A 128 -10.21 4.34 0.22
CA PRO A 128 -11.04 3.87 -0.89
C PRO A 128 -10.26 3.13 -1.98
N VAL A 129 -9.02 3.55 -2.27
CA VAL A 129 -8.20 2.92 -3.32
C VAL A 129 -7.22 1.90 -2.73
N ALA A 130 -6.47 2.30 -1.69
CA ALA A 130 -5.48 1.43 -1.06
C ALA A 130 -6.11 0.27 -0.26
N GLY A 131 -7.26 0.49 0.38
CA GLY A 131 -7.93 -0.53 1.19
C GLY A 131 -8.48 -1.68 0.35
N VAL A 132 -8.96 -1.40 -0.87
CA VAL A 132 -9.39 -2.43 -1.82
C VAL A 132 -8.20 -3.30 -2.22
N LEU A 133 -7.06 -2.69 -2.57
CA LEU A 133 -5.85 -3.42 -2.92
C LEU A 133 -5.34 -4.28 -1.76
N ILE A 134 -5.27 -3.71 -0.55
CA ILE A 134 -4.79 -4.44 0.64
C ILE A 134 -5.69 -5.64 0.94
N ARG A 135 -7.01 -5.50 0.87
CA ARG A 135 -7.95 -6.62 1.05
C ARG A 135 -7.72 -7.70 0.00
N LYS A 136 -7.66 -7.34 -1.29
CA LYS A 136 -7.43 -8.30 -2.38
C LYS A 136 -6.10 -9.05 -2.22
N VAL A 137 -5.01 -8.33 -1.90
CA VAL A 137 -3.68 -8.93 -1.67
C VAL A 137 -3.70 -9.86 -0.47
N ALA A 138 -4.40 -9.49 0.61
CA ALA A 138 -4.47 -10.31 1.80
C ALA A 138 -5.32 -11.57 1.58
N VAL A 139 -6.44 -11.47 0.86
CA VAL A 139 -7.25 -12.62 0.44
C VAL A 139 -6.44 -13.55 -0.46
N ALA A 140 -5.76 -13.02 -1.49
CA ALA A 140 -4.92 -13.80 -2.39
C ALA A 140 -3.82 -14.58 -1.62
N LYS A 141 -3.12 -13.90 -0.70
CA LYS A 141 -2.13 -14.54 0.17
C LYS A 141 -2.75 -15.57 1.09
N PHE A 142 -3.89 -15.26 1.69
CA PHE A 142 -4.61 -16.15 2.59
C PHE A 142 -4.98 -17.45 1.87
N THR A 143 -5.68 -17.36 0.75
CA THR A 143 -6.17 -18.54 0.01
C THR A 143 -5.03 -19.30 -0.64
N ARG A 144 -4.04 -18.62 -1.24
CA ARG A 144 -2.88 -19.30 -1.82
C ARG A 144 -2.09 -20.08 -0.77
N THR A 145 -1.78 -19.44 0.36
CA THR A 145 -0.98 -20.07 1.42
C THR A 145 -1.75 -21.23 2.05
N LEU A 146 -3.05 -21.06 2.29
CA LEU A 146 -3.89 -22.11 2.85
C LEU A 146 -4.04 -23.30 1.89
N SER A 147 -4.30 -23.05 0.60
CA SER A 147 -4.38 -24.09 -0.45
C SER A 147 -3.12 -24.96 -0.47
N THR A 148 -1.95 -24.32 -0.61
CA THR A 148 -0.66 -25.04 -0.66
C THR A 148 -0.42 -25.86 0.59
N MET A 149 -0.75 -25.32 1.77
CA MET A 149 -0.56 -26.04 3.03
C MET A 149 -1.50 -27.24 3.15
N LEU A 150 -2.77 -27.08 2.78
CA LEU A 150 -3.74 -28.18 2.81
C LEU A 150 -3.41 -29.26 1.78
N GLU A 151 -3.02 -28.89 0.56
CA GLU A 151 -2.51 -29.82 -0.46
C GLU A 151 -1.29 -30.59 0.09
N SER A 152 -0.43 -29.91 0.84
CA SER A 152 0.74 -30.47 1.54
C SER A 152 0.40 -31.40 2.71
N GLY A 153 -0.89 -31.61 3.00
CA GLY A 153 -1.35 -32.45 4.11
C GLY A 153 -1.16 -31.80 5.48
N VAL A 154 -0.87 -30.50 5.55
CA VAL A 154 -0.75 -29.78 6.82
C VAL A 154 -2.15 -29.65 7.44
N PRO A 155 -2.33 -29.99 8.74
CA PRO A 155 -3.60 -29.79 9.42
C PRO A 155 -4.09 -28.34 9.33
N ILE A 156 -5.40 -28.15 9.12
CA ILE A 156 -5.97 -26.82 8.86
C ILE A 156 -5.71 -25.80 9.98
N LEU A 157 -5.74 -26.24 11.24
CA LEU A 157 -5.45 -25.36 12.39
C LEU A 157 -4.01 -24.85 12.35
N ASP A 158 -3.04 -25.73 12.06
CA ASP A 158 -1.63 -25.36 11.92
C ASP A 158 -1.41 -24.45 10.70
N ALA A 159 -2.12 -24.75 9.60
CA ALA A 159 -2.07 -23.94 8.40
C ALA A 159 -2.58 -22.52 8.67
N LEU A 160 -3.74 -22.36 9.32
CA LEU A 160 -4.31 -21.05 9.65
C LEU A 160 -3.41 -20.21 10.55
N GLN A 161 -2.73 -20.83 11.54
CA GLN A 161 -1.76 -20.17 12.41
C GLN A 161 -0.58 -19.57 11.63
N VAL A 162 -0.14 -20.25 10.56
CA VAL A 162 0.93 -19.74 9.68
C VAL A 162 0.37 -18.67 8.72
N VAL A 163 -0.80 -18.93 8.13
CA VAL A 163 -1.44 -18.03 7.17
C VAL A 163 -1.70 -16.66 7.81
N ALA A 164 -2.19 -16.61 9.05
CA ALA A 164 -2.42 -15.38 9.81
C ALA A 164 -1.18 -14.47 9.80
N LYS A 165 0.00 -15.05 10.05
CA LYS A 165 1.29 -14.31 10.12
C LYS A 165 1.78 -13.85 8.75
N THR A 166 1.28 -14.43 7.66
CA THR A 166 1.65 -14.09 6.27
C THR A 166 0.72 -13.09 5.58
N ALA A 167 -0.44 -12.79 6.18
CA ALA A 167 -1.44 -11.87 5.62
C ALA A 167 -0.89 -10.46 5.34
N GLY A 168 0.09 -10.00 6.13
CA GLY A 168 0.80 -8.74 5.92
C GLY A 168 0.05 -7.49 6.40
N ASN A 169 -1.14 -7.65 6.99
CA ASN A 169 -1.91 -6.60 7.66
C ASN A 169 -2.37 -7.12 9.02
N LYS A 170 -2.14 -6.34 10.09
CA LYS A 170 -2.38 -6.79 11.47
C LYS A 170 -3.85 -6.99 11.82
N VAL A 171 -4.76 -6.22 11.22
CA VAL A 171 -6.21 -6.40 11.40
C VAL A 171 -6.65 -7.72 10.78
N ILE A 172 -6.14 -8.04 9.60
CA ILE A 172 -6.43 -9.30 8.90
C ILE A 172 -5.79 -10.48 9.63
N GLU A 173 -4.56 -10.32 10.12
CA GLU A 173 -3.88 -11.31 10.96
C GLU A 173 -4.74 -11.67 12.19
N GLN A 174 -5.29 -10.68 12.90
CA GLN A 174 -6.18 -10.91 14.04
C GLN A 174 -7.49 -11.60 13.64
N ALA A 175 -8.08 -11.21 12.52
CA ALA A 175 -9.28 -11.87 12.00
C ALA A 175 -9.03 -13.35 11.72
N VAL A 176 -7.89 -13.69 11.09
CA VAL A 176 -7.53 -15.09 10.80
C VAL A 176 -7.21 -15.88 12.06
N PHE A 177 -6.57 -15.28 13.08
CA PHE A 177 -6.41 -15.95 14.37
C PHE A 177 -7.75 -16.26 15.02
N HIS A 178 -8.70 -15.33 14.99
CA HIS A 178 -10.04 -15.55 15.52
C HIS A 178 -10.80 -16.67 14.78
N VAL A 179 -10.60 -16.77 13.46
CA VAL A 179 -11.12 -17.89 12.65
C VAL A 179 -10.51 -19.22 13.11
N ALA A 180 -9.19 -19.28 13.34
CA ALA A 180 -8.53 -20.48 13.84
C ALA A 180 -9.07 -20.93 15.21
N ASP A 181 -9.27 -19.98 16.13
CA ASP A 181 -9.84 -20.25 17.46
C ASP A 181 -11.28 -20.78 17.35
N SER A 182 -12.10 -20.18 16.47
CA SER A 182 -13.49 -20.61 16.24
C SER A 182 -13.59 -22.03 15.66
N ILE A 183 -12.67 -22.40 14.76
CA ILE A 183 -12.62 -23.76 14.19
C ILE A 183 -12.16 -24.77 15.25
N ALA A 184 -11.24 -24.38 16.14
CA ALA A 184 -10.83 -25.23 17.26
C ALA A 184 -11.99 -25.52 18.24
N GLU A 185 -12.97 -24.61 18.33
CA GLU A 185 -14.22 -24.79 19.07
C GLU A 185 -15.28 -25.61 18.31
N GLY A 186 -15.00 -26.01 17.06
CA GLY A 186 -15.88 -26.83 16.23
C GLY A 186 -16.87 -26.06 15.37
N ARG A 187 -16.71 -24.74 15.22
CA ARG A 187 -17.53 -23.94 14.28
C ARG A 187 -17.07 -24.16 12.83
N PRO A 188 -17.98 -24.14 11.84
CA PRO A 188 -17.62 -24.15 10.43
C PRO A 188 -16.71 -22.97 10.07
N ILE A 189 -15.83 -23.14 9.08
CA ILE A 189 -14.84 -22.13 8.68
C ILE A 189 -15.52 -20.87 8.13
N ALA A 190 -16.63 -21.04 7.40
CA ALA A 190 -17.31 -19.96 6.72
C ALA A 190 -17.88 -18.88 7.66
N GLU A 191 -18.41 -19.29 8.82
CA GLU A 191 -19.05 -18.39 9.79
C GLU A 191 -18.10 -17.30 10.33
N PRO A 192 -16.95 -17.63 10.97
CA PRO A 192 -16.03 -16.61 11.50
C PRO A 192 -15.37 -15.79 10.39
N LEU A 193 -15.26 -16.32 9.17
CA LEU A 193 -14.79 -15.53 8.02
C LEU A 193 -15.81 -14.45 7.63
N GLU A 194 -17.10 -14.78 7.64
CA GLU A 194 -18.18 -13.81 7.39
C GLU A 194 -18.25 -12.75 8.50
N GLU A 195 -18.20 -13.17 9.77
CA GLU A 195 -18.21 -12.28 10.94
C GLU A 195 -17.07 -11.26 10.94
N SER A 196 -15.92 -11.63 10.36
CA SER A 196 -14.75 -10.74 10.30
C SER A 196 -14.96 -9.49 9.42
N GLY A 197 -15.87 -9.55 8.43
CA GLY A 197 -16.11 -8.46 7.46
C GLY A 197 -14.92 -8.11 6.55
N VAL A 198 -13.80 -8.85 6.64
CA VAL A 198 -12.60 -8.62 5.81
C VAL A 198 -12.71 -9.38 4.48
N PHE A 199 -13.27 -10.58 4.53
CA PHE A 199 -13.37 -11.47 3.39
C PHE A 199 -14.62 -11.15 2.55
N PRO A 200 -14.49 -11.03 1.22
CA PRO A 200 -15.65 -10.83 0.36
C PRO A 200 -16.58 -12.06 0.38
N ASN A 201 -17.89 -11.82 0.22
CA ASN A 201 -18.91 -12.88 0.25
C ASN A 201 -18.60 -14.07 -0.67
N MET A 202 -18.02 -13.81 -1.85
CA MET A 202 -17.64 -14.88 -2.79
C MET A 202 -16.66 -15.88 -2.15
N VAL A 203 -15.67 -15.39 -1.40
CA VAL A 203 -14.67 -16.22 -0.71
C VAL A 203 -15.34 -17.09 0.35
N VAL A 204 -16.19 -16.47 1.18
CA VAL A 204 -16.94 -17.17 2.25
C VAL A 204 -17.78 -18.30 1.65
N GLN A 205 -18.51 -18.02 0.56
CA GLN A 205 -19.39 -19.00 -0.09
C GLN A 205 -18.61 -20.15 -0.73
N MET A 206 -17.50 -19.87 -1.41
CA MET A 206 -16.67 -20.92 -2.01
C MET A 206 -16.01 -21.81 -0.95
N ILE A 207 -15.59 -21.23 0.18
CA ILE A 207 -15.08 -21.99 1.33
C ILE A 207 -16.18 -22.86 1.94
N ASN A 208 -17.39 -22.32 2.14
CA ASN A 208 -18.52 -23.08 2.65
C ASN A 208 -18.87 -24.29 1.76
N VAL A 209 -18.87 -24.11 0.44
CA VAL A 209 -19.07 -25.19 -0.53
C VAL A 209 -17.93 -26.22 -0.45
N GLY A 210 -16.67 -25.75 -0.41
CA GLY A 210 -15.49 -26.61 -0.30
C GLY A 210 -15.46 -27.43 0.98
N GLU A 211 -15.86 -26.83 2.11
CA GLU A 211 -15.99 -27.49 3.41
C GLU A 211 -17.09 -28.56 3.38
N SER A 212 -18.25 -28.24 2.80
CA SER A 212 -19.39 -29.17 2.71
C SER A 212 -19.12 -30.40 1.84
N VAL A 213 -18.31 -30.25 0.78
CA VAL A 213 -18.00 -31.32 -0.17
C VAL A 213 -16.62 -31.94 0.05
N GLY A 214 -15.87 -31.50 1.06
CA GLY A 214 -14.52 -32.00 1.37
C GLY A 214 -13.47 -31.66 0.31
N ALA A 215 -13.68 -30.60 -0.48
CA ALA A 215 -12.79 -30.15 -1.56
C ALA A 215 -12.31 -28.70 -1.32
N LEU A 216 -11.91 -28.43 -0.08
CA LEU A 216 -11.50 -27.10 0.36
C LEU A 216 -10.22 -26.63 -0.34
N ASP A 217 -9.28 -27.54 -0.56
CA ASP A 217 -8.05 -27.33 -1.33
C ASP A 217 -8.35 -26.81 -2.75
N ALA A 218 -9.19 -27.52 -3.51
CA ALA A 218 -9.55 -27.14 -4.87
C ALA A 218 -10.31 -25.81 -4.94
N MET A 219 -11.18 -25.53 -3.95
CA MET A 219 -11.88 -24.25 -3.88
C MET A 219 -10.93 -23.10 -3.56
N LEU A 220 -10.02 -23.27 -2.60
CA LEU A 220 -9.01 -22.27 -2.24
C LEU A 220 -8.06 -21.97 -3.40
N GLU A 221 -7.67 -22.98 -4.18
CA GLU A 221 -6.84 -22.77 -5.37
C GLU A 221 -7.54 -21.85 -6.38
N LYS A 222 -8.82 -22.12 -6.70
CA LYS A 222 -9.59 -21.27 -7.61
C LYS A 222 -9.77 -19.85 -7.08
N ILE A 223 -10.02 -19.69 -5.78
CA ILE A 223 -10.12 -18.37 -5.16
C ILE A 223 -8.76 -17.66 -5.26
N ALA A 224 -7.65 -18.36 -5.02
CA ALA A 224 -6.31 -17.79 -5.11
C ALA A 224 -5.99 -17.31 -6.53
N ASP A 225 -6.28 -18.12 -7.56
CA ASP A 225 -6.06 -17.73 -8.95
C ASP A 225 -6.90 -16.49 -9.32
N PHE A 226 -8.18 -16.49 -8.96
CA PHE A 226 -9.06 -15.33 -9.19
C PHE A 226 -8.56 -14.06 -8.48
N TYR A 227 -8.17 -14.16 -7.21
CA TYR A 227 -7.71 -12.99 -6.47
C TYR A 227 -6.30 -12.54 -6.88
N ASP A 228 -5.44 -13.42 -7.39
CA ASP A 228 -4.16 -13.04 -7.98
C ASP A 228 -4.40 -12.15 -9.23
N GLU A 229 -5.37 -12.50 -10.08
CA GLU A 229 -5.80 -11.65 -11.21
C GLU A 229 -6.43 -10.33 -10.74
N GLU A 230 -7.32 -10.38 -9.74
CA GLU A 230 -7.96 -9.18 -9.18
C GLU A 230 -6.96 -8.22 -8.52
N VAL A 231 -5.87 -8.76 -7.94
CA VAL A 231 -4.75 -7.96 -7.42
C VAL A 231 -4.04 -7.26 -8.56
N ASP A 232 -3.73 -7.96 -9.65
CA ASP A 232 -3.08 -7.34 -10.81
C ASP A 232 -3.92 -6.18 -11.35
N GLN A 233 -5.22 -6.38 -11.53
CA GLN A 233 -6.12 -5.33 -11.99
C GLN A 233 -6.21 -4.17 -10.99
N ALA A 234 -6.22 -4.45 -9.69
CA ALA A 234 -6.25 -3.41 -8.65
C ALA A 234 -4.97 -2.57 -8.64
N VAL A 235 -3.82 -3.21 -8.90
CA VAL A 235 -2.52 -2.56 -9.00
C VAL A 235 -2.46 -1.66 -10.25
N GLU A 236 -2.97 -2.13 -11.38
CA GLU A 236 -3.09 -1.31 -12.60
C GLU A 236 -4.01 -0.10 -12.39
N ASN A 237 -5.20 -0.32 -11.81
CA ASN A 237 -6.16 0.75 -11.53
C ASN A 237 -5.57 1.78 -10.55
N LEU A 238 -4.84 1.34 -9.53
CA LEU A 238 -4.13 2.24 -8.62
C LEU A 238 -3.11 3.10 -9.39
N THR A 239 -2.35 2.50 -10.30
CA THR A 239 -1.35 3.19 -11.11
C THR A 239 -2.00 4.20 -12.05
N ALA A 240 -3.10 3.82 -12.71
CA ALA A 240 -3.86 4.68 -13.61
C ALA A 240 -4.50 5.88 -12.89
N MET A 241 -4.90 5.73 -11.62
CA MET A 241 -5.46 6.84 -10.82
C MET A 241 -4.41 7.85 -10.36
N ILE A 242 -3.15 7.42 -10.22
CA ILE A 242 -2.06 8.31 -9.82
C ILE A 242 -1.77 9.33 -10.92
N GLU A 243 -1.90 8.96 -12.20
CA GLU A 243 -1.57 9.84 -13.31
C GLU A 243 -2.46 11.11 -13.38
N PRO A 244 -3.80 11.05 -13.35
CA PRO A 244 -4.66 12.25 -13.27
C PRO A 244 -4.41 13.08 -12.02
N PHE A 245 -4.17 12.44 -10.87
CA PHE A 245 -3.85 13.16 -9.64
C PHE A 245 -2.55 13.95 -9.79
N MET A 246 -1.52 13.33 -10.36
CA MET A 246 -0.24 13.98 -10.64
C MET A 246 -0.39 15.11 -11.65
N MET A 247 -1.18 14.93 -12.71
CA MET A 247 -1.46 15.99 -13.69
C MET A 247 -2.16 17.19 -13.06
N VAL A 248 -3.20 16.97 -12.25
CA VAL A 248 -3.91 18.04 -11.55
C VAL A 248 -3.00 18.72 -10.53
N PHE A 249 -2.20 17.94 -9.79
CA PHE A 249 -1.26 18.48 -8.81
C PHE A 249 -0.17 19.33 -9.47
N LEU A 250 0.52 18.81 -10.49
CA LEU A 250 1.58 19.53 -11.21
C LEU A 250 1.02 20.72 -11.99
N GLY A 251 -0.07 20.52 -12.73
CA GLY A 251 -0.71 21.58 -13.50
C GLY A 251 -1.25 22.69 -12.60
N GLY A 252 -1.88 22.34 -11.47
CA GLY A 252 -2.35 23.30 -10.47
C GLY A 252 -1.20 24.03 -9.79
N THR A 253 -0.13 23.32 -9.42
CA THR A 253 1.03 23.92 -8.77
C THR A 253 1.79 24.84 -9.72
N ILE A 254 2.15 24.37 -10.91
CA ILE A 254 2.88 25.18 -11.91
C ILE A 254 2.01 26.32 -12.42
N GLY A 255 0.74 26.05 -12.74
CA GLY A 255 -0.20 27.09 -13.16
C GLY A 255 -0.41 28.16 -12.09
N GLY A 256 -0.57 27.74 -10.82
CA GLY A 256 -0.64 28.65 -9.68
C GLY A 256 0.63 29.48 -9.51
N LEU A 257 1.81 28.87 -9.68
CA LEU A 257 3.10 29.57 -9.66
C LEU A 257 3.20 30.60 -10.79
N VAL A 258 2.86 30.23 -12.02
CA VAL A 258 2.87 31.15 -13.17
C VAL A 258 1.93 32.32 -12.92
N VAL A 259 0.69 32.08 -12.49
CA VAL A 259 -0.24 33.17 -12.15
C VAL A 259 0.33 34.06 -11.06
N ALA A 260 0.86 33.47 -9.98
CA ALA A 260 1.49 34.21 -8.90
C ALA A 260 2.68 35.07 -9.38
N MET A 261 3.44 34.62 -10.37
CA MET A 261 4.57 35.36 -10.93
C MET A 261 4.15 36.46 -11.91
N TYR A 262 3.05 36.28 -12.64
CA TYR A 262 2.56 37.25 -13.63
C TYR A 262 1.65 38.33 -13.02
N LEU A 263 0.91 38.02 -11.96
CA LEU A 263 -0.03 38.96 -11.33
C LEU A 263 0.63 40.29 -10.90
N PRO A 264 1.83 40.33 -10.29
CA PRO A 264 2.53 41.58 -9.97
C PRO A 264 2.82 42.44 -11.20
N ILE A 265 3.10 41.83 -12.36
CA ILE A 265 3.38 42.53 -13.61
C ILE A 265 2.14 43.33 -14.04
N PHE A 266 0.94 42.75 -13.95
CA PHE A 266 -0.30 43.43 -14.28
C PHE A 266 -0.62 44.56 -13.30
N THR A 267 -0.44 44.34 -11.99
CA THR A 267 -0.67 45.39 -11.00
C THR A 267 0.28 46.58 -11.15
N MET A 268 1.48 46.37 -11.70
CA MET A 268 2.41 47.45 -12.01
C MET A 268 2.10 48.15 -13.33
N ALA A 269 1.57 47.42 -14.33
CA ALA A 269 1.11 48.04 -15.58
C ALA A 269 -0.10 48.97 -15.36
N ASP A 270 -0.96 48.68 -14.39
CA ASP A 270 -2.10 49.53 -14.00
C ASP A 270 -1.68 50.73 -13.13
N ALA A 271 -0.47 50.73 -12.57
CA ALA A 271 0.04 51.76 -11.66
C ALA A 271 0.87 52.86 -12.37
N ILE A 272 1.09 52.74 -13.68
CA ILE A 272 1.79 53.71 -14.55
C ILE A 272 0.76 54.36 -15.48
#